data_AF-A0A1G8QNI1-F1
#
_entry.id   AF-A0A1G8QNI1-F1
#
_cell.length_a   1.000
_cell.length_b   1.000
_cell.length_c   1.000
_cell.angle_alpha   90.00
_cell.angle_beta   90.00
_cell.angle_gamma   90.00
#
_symmetry.space_group_name_H-M   'P 1'
#
loop_
_entity.id
_entity.type
_entity.pdbx_description
1 polymer ?
#
loop_
_entity_poly.entity_id
_entity_poly.type
_entity_poly.pdbx_seq_one_letter_code
_entity_poly.pdbx_strand_id
1 'polypeptide(L)'
;FADGSTWDQAQIEGGVVSLGGTGADTLFGWSGSDVMYGGEGNDTLDGGTGTNQLYGGAGDDVLKVAATARNNLFVGGTGNDTLHGSYYGDTYLFNSGDGHDTIVETSTYSGAVDVLQFGSDLSPEQLWFQRNGNNLDILVQGTEDRVTVSNWYSGSAYRVETLQAANGLALTESRVQNLVDAMAAFGAPAGGESSLTPDQRVQLDVVIAANWQ
;
A
#
# COMPACT_ATOMS: atom_id res chain seq x y z
N PHE A 1 19.35 -29.07 22.82
CA PHE A 1 19.22 -28.44 24.15
C PHE A 1 19.35 -29.51 25.24
N ALA A 2 19.51 -29.11 26.51
CA ALA A 2 19.75 -30.05 27.63
C ALA A 2 18.56 -31.02 27.89
N ASP A 3 17.38 -30.69 27.35
CA ASP A 3 16.17 -31.52 27.35
C ASP A 3 16.10 -32.52 26.16
N GLY A 4 17.13 -32.55 25.30
CA GLY A 4 17.17 -33.41 24.12
C GLY A 4 16.44 -32.85 22.89
N SER A 5 15.82 -31.68 22.97
CA SER A 5 15.26 -31.00 21.80
C SER A 5 16.36 -30.52 20.86
N THR A 6 16.07 -30.47 19.57
CA THR A 6 16.91 -29.82 18.55
C THR A 6 16.01 -28.90 17.76
N TRP A 7 16.50 -27.70 17.47
CA TRP A 7 15.86 -26.85 16.48
C TRP A 7 16.49 -27.20 15.14
N ASP A 8 15.66 -27.57 14.17
CA ASP A 8 16.10 -27.62 12.78
C ASP A 8 15.97 -26.24 12.13
N GLN A 9 16.56 -26.11 10.94
CA GLN A 9 16.55 -24.85 10.19
C GLN A 9 15.11 -24.37 9.92
N ALA A 10 14.19 -25.28 9.60
CA ALA A 10 12.80 -24.94 9.34
C ALA A 10 12.08 -24.41 10.60
N GLN A 11 12.44 -24.88 11.79
CA GLN A 11 11.91 -24.38 13.06
C GLN A 11 12.47 -23.01 13.45
N ILE A 12 13.67 -22.67 13.00
CA ILE A 12 14.26 -21.33 13.19
C ILE A 12 13.67 -20.34 12.18
N GLU A 13 13.39 -20.80 10.97
CA GLU A 13 12.97 -19.96 9.84
C GLU A 13 11.45 -19.83 9.69
N GLY A 14 10.66 -20.71 10.33
CA GLY A 14 9.21 -20.86 10.13
C GLY A 14 8.30 -19.72 10.65
N GLY A 15 8.85 -18.54 10.91
CA GLY A 15 8.15 -17.37 11.41
C GLY A 15 8.90 -16.70 12.55
N VAL A 16 9.56 -15.60 12.24
CA VAL A 16 10.42 -14.83 13.12
C VAL A 16 9.80 -13.46 13.37
N VAL A 17 9.97 -12.96 14.59
CA VAL A 17 9.73 -11.54 14.89
C VAL A 17 11.08 -10.82 14.84
N SER A 18 11.25 -9.93 13.86
CA SER A 18 12.46 -9.09 13.73
C SER A 18 12.15 -7.66 14.14
N LEU A 19 13.05 -7.06 14.90
CA LEU A 19 12.94 -5.69 15.40
C LEU A 19 14.22 -4.95 15.04
N GLY A 20 14.10 -3.87 14.28
CA GLY A 20 15.12 -2.84 14.18
C GLY A 20 15.05 -1.89 15.39
N GLY A 21 15.71 -0.76 15.25
CA GLY A 21 16.01 0.19 16.31
C GLY A 21 15.66 1.62 15.93
N THR A 22 16.62 2.53 16.12
CA THR A 22 16.43 3.99 15.96
C THR A 22 17.26 4.56 14.81
N GLY A 23 17.84 3.69 13.99
CA GLY A 23 18.66 4.07 12.85
C GLY A 23 18.37 3.16 11.69
N ALA A 24 18.96 3.45 10.53
CA ALA A 24 18.77 2.65 9.33
C ALA A 24 19.20 1.19 9.55
N ASP A 25 18.22 0.30 9.55
CA ASP A 25 18.36 -1.13 9.75
C ASP A 25 18.13 -1.90 8.44
N THR A 26 18.70 -3.10 8.37
CA THR A 26 18.41 -4.05 7.30
C THR A 26 18.00 -5.37 7.92
N LEU A 27 16.74 -5.73 7.72
CA LEU A 27 16.12 -6.90 8.30
C LEU A 27 15.80 -7.90 7.18
N PHE A 28 16.04 -9.18 7.45
CA PHE A 28 15.75 -10.28 6.53
C PHE A 28 14.89 -11.32 7.25
N GLY A 29 13.69 -11.54 6.72
CA GLY A 29 12.84 -12.70 6.98
C GLY A 29 13.35 -13.92 6.22
N TRP A 30 12.68 -15.04 6.45
CA TRP A 30 13.10 -16.35 5.95
C TRP A 30 11.96 -16.99 5.14
N SER A 31 11.67 -18.26 5.41
CA SER A 31 10.54 -18.96 4.84
C SER A 31 9.49 -19.16 5.91
N GLY A 32 8.32 -18.56 5.79
CA GLY A 32 7.28 -18.76 6.78
C GLY A 32 6.43 -17.52 6.95
N SER A 33 5.94 -17.32 8.17
CA SER A 33 5.19 -16.11 8.50
C SER A 33 5.98 -15.22 9.42
N ASP A 34 6.72 -14.29 8.83
CA ASP A 34 7.55 -13.35 9.57
C ASP A 34 6.78 -12.08 9.92
N VAL A 35 7.14 -11.47 11.05
CA VAL A 35 6.68 -10.15 11.46
C VAL A 35 7.91 -9.28 11.67
N MET A 36 8.01 -8.18 10.94
CA MET A 36 9.21 -7.36 10.93
C MET A 36 8.85 -5.91 11.21
N TYR A 37 9.56 -5.29 12.14
CA TYR A 37 9.41 -3.88 12.49
C TYR A 37 10.74 -3.18 12.25
N GLY A 38 10.79 -2.18 11.37
CA GLY A 38 11.97 -1.35 11.11
C GLY A 38 12.28 -0.45 12.30
N GLY A 39 11.32 0.40 12.69
CA GLY A 39 11.46 1.27 13.85
C GLY A 39 11.58 2.73 13.44
N GLU A 40 12.58 3.44 13.95
CA GLU A 40 12.93 4.77 13.43
C GLU A 40 14.15 4.65 12.51
N GLY A 41 14.22 5.48 11.48
CA GLY A 41 15.31 5.45 10.50
C GLY A 41 14.81 4.99 9.14
N ASN A 42 15.69 5.04 8.15
CA ASN A 42 15.36 4.61 6.80
C ASN A 42 15.76 3.13 6.64
N ASP A 43 14.79 2.25 6.77
CA ASP A 43 14.98 0.82 6.91
C ASP A 43 14.81 0.07 5.61
N THR A 44 15.40 -1.12 5.53
CA THR A 44 15.16 -2.08 4.46
C THR A 44 14.69 -3.40 5.04
N LEU A 45 13.45 -3.77 4.76
CA LEU A 45 12.83 -5.01 5.22
C LEU A 45 12.63 -5.93 4.02
N ASP A 46 13.28 -7.09 4.03
CA ASP A 46 13.02 -8.17 3.07
C ASP A 46 12.34 -9.34 3.78
N GLY A 47 11.03 -9.49 3.61
CA GLY A 47 10.25 -10.55 4.26
C GLY A 47 10.53 -11.97 3.74
N GLY A 48 11.34 -12.15 2.70
CA GLY A 48 11.58 -13.48 2.15
C GLY A 48 10.31 -14.12 1.59
N THR A 49 10.14 -15.43 1.79
CA THR A 49 9.00 -16.20 1.25
C THR A 49 7.96 -16.49 2.33
N GLY A 50 6.74 -16.85 1.92
CA GLY A 50 5.66 -17.17 2.84
C GLY A 50 4.73 -15.97 3.02
N THR A 51 4.21 -15.74 4.23
CA THR A 51 3.16 -14.76 4.51
C THR A 51 3.61 -13.80 5.60
N ASN A 52 4.03 -12.62 5.20
CA ASN A 52 4.76 -11.70 6.06
C ASN A 52 3.95 -10.48 6.46
N GLN A 53 4.29 -9.89 7.60
CA GLN A 53 3.81 -8.58 8.04
C GLN A 53 5.02 -7.67 8.21
N LEU A 54 5.15 -6.66 7.34
CA LEU A 54 6.26 -5.72 7.32
C LEU A 54 5.77 -4.35 7.76
N TYR A 55 6.39 -3.82 8.81
CA TYR A 55 6.13 -2.49 9.36
C TYR A 55 7.43 -1.68 9.25
N GLY A 56 7.47 -0.65 8.40
CA GLY A 56 8.62 0.23 8.25
C GLY A 56 8.82 1.07 9.52
N GLY A 57 7.83 1.89 9.84
CA GLY A 57 7.82 2.71 11.04
C GLY A 57 7.95 4.18 10.69
N ALA A 58 9.03 4.82 11.10
CA ALA A 58 9.27 6.23 10.81
C ALA A 58 10.57 6.41 10.02
N GLY A 59 10.50 7.02 8.84
CA GLY A 59 11.63 7.21 7.94
C GLY A 59 11.23 6.85 6.52
N ASP A 60 12.15 6.99 5.57
CA ASP A 60 11.89 6.57 4.19
C ASP A 60 12.33 5.10 4.02
N ASP A 61 11.37 4.18 4.07
CA ASP A 61 11.62 2.74 4.14
C ASP A 61 11.46 2.03 2.81
N VAL A 62 12.14 0.88 2.68
CA VAL A 62 11.97 -0.06 1.56
C VAL A 62 11.51 -1.40 2.10
N LEU A 63 10.24 -1.74 1.86
CA LEU A 63 9.65 -3.02 2.24
C LEU A 63 9.46 -3.87 0.99
N LYS A 64 9.91 -5.11 1.05
CA LYS A 64 9.79 -6.06 -0.07
C LYS A 64 9.66 -7.49 0.43
N VAL A 65 9.17 -8.35 -0.45
CA VAL A 65 9.13 -9.80 -0.22
C VAL A 65 9.65 -10.52 -1.46
N ALA A 66 9.91 -11.81 -1.32
CA ALA A 66 10.20 -12.65 -2.48
C ALA A 66 8.98 -12.73 -3.39
N ALA A 67 9.20 -12.83 -4.70
CA ALA A 67 8.11 -12.88 -5.68
C ALA A 67 7.10 -14.03 -5.46
N THR A 68 7.50 -15.09 -4.75
CA THR A 68 6.62 -16.23 -4.43
C THR A 68 6.00 -16.16 -3.03
N ALA A 69 6.21 -15.07 -2.29
CA ALA A 69 5.49 -14.79 -1.06
C ALA A 69 3.99 -14.60 -1.34
N ARG A 70 3.16 -14.69 -0.32
CA ARG A 70 1.70 -14.75 -0.45
C ARG A 70 1.03 -14.01 0.69
N ASN A 71 0.01 -13.21 0.37
CA ASN A 71 -0.88 -12.58 1.35
C ASN A 71 -0.11 -11.73 2.36
N ASN A 72 0.88 -10.97 1.90
CA ASN A 72 1.70 -10.16 2.79
C ASN A 72 0.98 -8.86 3.16
N LEU A 73 1.30 -8.33 4.33
CA LEU A 73 0.88 -7.00 4.77
C LEU A 73 2.10 -6.08 4.74
N PHE A 74 1.94 -4.94 4.09
CA PHE A 74 2.90 -3.85 4.05
C PHE A 74 2.31 -2.64 4.75
N VAL A 75 3.01 -2.13 5.75
CA VAL A 75 2.72 -0.86 6.43
C VAL A 75 4.00 -0.04 6.38
N GLY A 76 4.07 0.94 5.48
CA GLY A 76 5.22 1.86 5.41
C GLY A 76 5.37 2.61 6.73
N GLY A 77 4.33 3.35 7.09
CA GLY A 77 4.31 4.17 8.29
C GLY A 77 4.49 5.62 7.89
N THR A 78 5.17 6.42 8.72
CA THR A 78 5.40 7.83 8.39
C THR A 78 6.68 7.99 7.59
N GLY A 79 6.61 8.60 6.41
CA GLY A 79 7.80 8.85 5.59
C GLY A 79 7.48 8.90 4.12
N ASN A 80 8.41 8.50 3.26
CA ASN A 80 8.11 8.27 1.86
C ASN A 80 8.58 6.87 1.52
N ASP A 81 7.67 5.90 1.64
CA ASP A 81 8.04 4.50 1.62
C ASP A 81 7.92 3.89 0.23
N THR A 82 8.71 2.86 -0.04
CA THR A 82 8.60 2.04 -1.24
C THR A 82 8.22 0.62 -0.88
N LEU A 83 7.05 0.18 -1.34
CA LEU A 83 6.44 -1.11 -1.01
C LEU A 83 6.43 -1.99 -2.26
N HIS A 84 7.24 -3.05 -2.25
CA HIS A 84 7.36 -4.01 -3.35
C HIS A 84 6.58 -5.29 -3.08
N GLY A 85 5.49 -5.47 -3.83
CA GLY A 85 4.64 -6.65 -3.79
C GLY A 85 5.27 -7.91 -4.36
N SER A 86 4.49 -8.98 -4.30
CA SER A 86 4.82 -10.30 -4.83
C SER A 86 4.06 -10.60 -6.13
N TYR A 87 4.04 -11.87 -6.54
CA TYR A 87 3.17 -12.32 -7.63
C TYR A 87 1.77 -12.73 -7.17
N TYR A 88 1.52 -12.76 -5.86
CA TYR A 88 0.27 -13.19 -5.26
C TYR A 88 -0.36 -12.00 -4.53
N GLY A 89 -1.63 -12.15 -4.13
CA GLY A 89 -2.36 -11.07 -3.47
C GLY A 89 -1.63 -10.58 -2.22
N ASP A 90 -1.49 -9.28 -2.10
CA ASP A 90 -0.87 -8.56 -0.99
C ASP A 90 -1.78 -7.43 -0.48
N THR A 91 -1.49 -6.89 0.70
CA THR A 91 -2.22 -5.77 1.29
C THR A 91 -1.27 -4.66 1.68
N TYR A 92 -1.55 -3.45 1.22
CA TYR A 92 -0.81 -2.23 1.53
C TYR A 92 -1.72 -1.34 2.37
N LEU A 93 -1.30 -1.02 3.60
CA LEU A 93 -2.03 -0.10 4.47
C LEU A 93 -1.50 1.33 4.28
N PHE A 94 -2.40 2.28 4.13
CA PHE A 94 -2.07 3.71 4.05
C PHE A 94 -3.03 4.53 4.92
N ASN A 95 -2.48 5.41 5.75
CA ASN A 95 -3.19 6.31 6.66
C ASN A 95 -2.88 7.78 6.33
N SER A 96 -3.62 8.70 6.94
CA SER A 96 -3.28 10.11 6.90
C SER A 96 -1.99 10.37 7.70
N GLY A 97 -1.08 11.16 7.15
CA GLY A 97 0.24 11.42 7.74
C GLY A 97 1.32 10.40 7.40
N ASP A 98 1.01 9.37 6.61
CA ASP A 98 2.01 8.39 6.14
C ASP A 98 2.97 9.00 5.12
N GLY A 99 2.63 10.15 4.50
CA GLY A 99 3.51 10.88 3.57
C GLY A 99 3.33 10.46 2.12
N HIS A 100 4.43 10.24 1.38
CA HIS A 100 4.37 9.92 -0.05
C HIS A 100 4.84 8.51 -0.40
N ASP A 101 3.93 7.56 -0.31
CA ASP A 101 4.26 6.15 -0.53
C ASP A 101 4.18 5.74 -2.00
N THR A 102 5.02 4.79 -2.37
CA THR A 102 5.03 4.17 -3.71
C THR A 102 4.83 2.67 -3.59
N ILE A 103 3.74 2.19 -4.19
CA ILE A 103 3.47 0.76 -4.37
C ILE A 103 4.02 0.33 -5.72
N VAL A 104 4.83 -0.72 -5.71
CA VAL A 104 5.40 -1.36 -6.90
C VAL A 104 4.86 -2.77 -7.00
N GLU A 105 3.83 -2.92 -7.84
CA GLU A 105 3.22 -4.21 -8.14
C GLU A 105 3.95 -4.95 -9.27
N THR A 106 3.94 -6.29 -9.18
CA THR A 106 4.50 -7.17 -10.22
C THR A 106 3.65 -8.42 -10.49
N SER A 107 2.40 -8.43 -10.02
CA SER A 107 1.50 -9.57 -10.10
C SER A 107 1.37 -10.15 -11.52
N THR A 108 1.82 -11.39 -11.69
CA THR A 108 1.67 -12.17 -12.94
C THR A 108 0.72 -13.35 -12.78
N TYR A 109 0.19 -13.57 -11.57
CA TYR A 109 -0.64 -14.72 -11.24
C TYR A 109 -2.13 -14.39 -11.41
N SER A 110 -2.82 -15.19 -12.22
CA SER A 110 -4.27 -15.03 -12.40
C SER A 110 -5.01 -15.35 -11.09
N GLY A 111 -5.73 -14.35 -10.56
CA GLY A 111 -6.53 -14.48 -9.34
C GLY A 111 -5.80 -14.06 -8.06
N ALA A 112 -4.60 -13.51 -8.16
CA ALA A 112 -4.09 -12.62 -7.11
C ALA A 112 -5.04 -11.41 -7.00
N VAL A 113 -5.29 -10.97 -5.76
CA VAL A 113 -6.08 -9.77 -5.49
C VAL A 113 -5.28 -8.96 -4.50
N ASP A 114 -4.65 -7.92 -5.02
CA ASP A 114 -3.92 -6.93 -4.25
C ASP A 114 -4.90 -5.89 -3.70
N VAL A 115 -4.67 -5.48 -2.46
CA VAL A 115 -5.52 -4.55 -1.72
C VAL A 115 -4.72 -3.35 -1.25
N LEU A 116 -5.15 -2.15 -1.63
CA LEU A 116 -4.74 -0.92 -0.97
C LEU A 116 -5.83 -0.57 0.06
N GLN A 117 -5.51 -0.79 1.33
CA GLN A 117 -6.39 -0.51 2.46
C GLN A 117 -6.13 0.89 2.99
N PHE A 118 -7.16 1.73 3.00
CA PHE A 118 -7.13 3.03 3.65
C PHE A 118 -7.52 2.91 5.13
N GLY A 119 -6.79 3.64 5.97
CA GLY A 119 -7.03 3.78 7.40
C GLY A 119 -8.41 4.37 7.74
N SER A 120 -8.84 4.21 8.99
CA SER A 120 -10.16 4.69 9.47
C SER A 120 -10.32 6.22 9.49
N ASP A 121 -9.21 6.91 9.34
CA ASP A 121 -9.05 8.36 9.26
C ASP A 121 -9.19 8.91 7.82
N LEU A 122 -9.31 8.03 6.82
CA LEU A 122 -9.48 8.39 5.41
C LEU A 122 -10.82 7.86 4.86
N SER A 123 -11.70 8.78 4.45
CA SER A 123 -12.93 8.46 3.72
C SER A 123 -12.73 8.58 2.20
N PRO A 124 -13.52 7.86 1.37
CA PRO A 124 -13.47 7.99 -0.08
C PRO A 124 -13.58 9.42 -0.62
N GLU A 125 -14.33 10.29 0.06
CA GLU A 125 -14.54 11.69 -0.33
C GLU A 125 -13.30 12.57 -0.11
N GLN A 126 -12.35 12.12 0.70
CA GLN A 126 -11.06 12.78 0.91
C GLN A 126 -10.02 12.38 -0.13
N LEU A 127 -10.28 11.35 -0.93
CA LEU A 127 -9.33 10.83 -1.90
C LEU A 127 -9.51 11.49 -3.27
N TRP A 128 -8.40 11.88 -3.89
CA TRP A 128 -8.36 12.40 -5.25
C TRP A 128 -7.48 11.53 -6.14
N PHE A 129 -8.09 10.93 -7.15
CA PHE A 129 -7.47 10.04 -8.12
C PHE A 129 -7.01 10.81 -9.35
N GLN A 130 -5.74 10.66 -9.71
CA GLN A 130 -5.16 11.29 -10.87
C GLN A 130 -4.20 10.36 -11.59
N ARG A 131 -4.25 10.40 -12.93
CA ARG A 131 -3.20 9.79 -13.75
C ARG A 131 -2.00 10.72 -13.86
N ASN A 132 -0.81 10.20 -13.61
CA ASN A 132 0.46 10.90 -13.77
C ASN A 132 1.43 10.05 -14.60
N GLY A 133 1.54 10.36 -15.90
CA GLY A 133 2.27 9.50 -16.84
C GLY A 133 1.67 8.08 -16.88
N ASN A 134 2.45 7.10 -16.43
CA ASN A 134 2.01 5.70 -16.30
C ASN A 134 1.55 5.32 -14.89
N ASN A 135 1.63 6.23 -13.93
CA ASN A 135 1.27 5.98 -12.54
C ASN A 135 -0.17 6.41 -12.26
N LEU A 136 -0.76 5.78 -11.25
CA LEU A 136 -1.95 6.27 -10.57
C LEU A 136 -1.51 6.95 -9.27
N ASP A 137 -1.80 8.24 -9.14
CA ASP A 137 -1.60 8.98 -7.90
C ASP A 137 -2.96 9.10 -7.18
N ILE A 138 -2.96 8.83 -5.88
CA ILE A 138 -4.12 8.97 -5.00
C ILE A 138 -3.72 9.94 -3.90
N LEU A 139 -4.23 11.16 -3.98
CA LEU A 139 -3.89 12.25 -3.07
C LEU A 139 -4.94 12.35 -1.96
N VAL A 140 -4.51 12.70 -0.76
CA VAL A 140 -5.40 13.04 0.34
C VAL A 140 -5.68 14.54 0.32
N GLN A 141 -6.95 14.93 0.19
CA GLN A 141 -7.32 16.33 0.12
C GLN A 141 -7.05 17.05 1.45
N GLY A 142 -6.36 18.18 1.36
CA GLY A 142 -6.03 19.02 2.51
C GLY A 142 -4.76 18.62 3.26
N THR A 143 -4.01 17.62 2.77
CA THR A 143 -2.70 17.23 3.29
C THR A 143 -1.67 17.14 2.15
N GLU A 144 -0.42 16.81 2.48
CA GLU A 144 0.61 16.46 1.49
C GLU A 144 0.56 14.97 1.11
N ASP A 145 -0.19 14.15 1.86
CA ASP A 145 -0.14 12.70 1.74
C ASP A 145 -0.60 12.23 0.35
N ARG A 146 0.13 11.28 -0.21
CA ARG A 146 -0.26 10.56 -1.42
C ARG A 146 0.23 9.13 -1.38
N VAL A 147 -0.50 8.25 -2.03
CA VAL A 147 -0.01 6.94 -2.43
C VAL A 147 0.01 6.86 -3.95
N THR A 148 1.15 6.47 -4.50
CA THR A 148 1.37 6.26 -5.93
C THR A 148 1.45 4.78 -6.23
N VAL A 149 0.57 4.27 -7.10
CA VAL A 149 0.73 2.93 -7.67
C VAL A 149 1.51 3.06 -8.97
N SER A 150 2.76 2.61 -8.93
CA SER A 150 3.72 2.75 -10.02
C SER A 150 3.29 1.90 -11.23
N ASN A 151 3.36 2.48 -12.42
CA ASN A 151 3.07 1.79 -13.69
C ASN A 151 1.65 1.23 -13.86
N TRP A 152 0.66 1.65 -13.05
CA TRP A 152 -0.76 1.27 -13.17
C TRP A 152 -1.29 1.20 -14.62
N TYR A 153 -0.90 2.16 -15.45
CA TYR A 153 -1.36 2.29 -16.84
C TYR A 153 -0.50 1.53 -17.87
N SER A 154 0.53 0.81 -17.44
CA SER A 154 1.43 0.03 -18.29
C SER A 154 0.99 -1.43 -18.47
N GLY A 155 -0.01 -1.89 -17.70
CA GLY A 155 -0.56 -3.25 -17.78
C GLY A 155 -1.21 -3.66 -16.47
N SER A 156 -2.03 -4.72 -16.50
CA SER A 156 -2.73 -5.21 -15.31
C SER A 156 -1.78 -5.73 -14.22
N ALA A 157 -0.58 -6.18 -14.60
CA ALA A 157 0.42 -6.69 -13.65
C ALA A 157 1.00 -5.64 -12.67
N TYR A 158 0.69 -4.36 -12.89
CA TYR A 158 1.19 -3.24 -12.08
C TYR A 158 0.05 -2.57 -11.29
N ARG A 159 -1.11 -3.21 -11.21
CA ARG A 159 -2.29 -2.63 -10.58
C ARG A 159 -2.54 -3.32 -9.26
N VAL A 160 -3.19 -2.57 -8.39
CA VAL A 160 -3.85 -3.09 -7.20
C VAL A 160 -5.32 -3.32 -7.56
N GLU A 161 -5.82 -4.55 -7.42
CA GLU A 161 -7.18 -4.89 -7.86
C GLU A 161 -8.29 -4.22 -7.05
N THR A 162 -8.05 -3.99 -5.76
CA THR A 162 -9.08 -3.45 -4.86
C THR A 162 -8.51 -2.34 -3.98
N LEU A 163 -9.20 -1.20 -3.96
CA LEU A 163 -8.96 -0.14 -3.00
C LEU A 163 -10.07 -0.22 -1.96
N GLN A 164 -9.72 -0.36 -0.68
CA GLN A 164 -10.68 -0.63 0.38
C GLN A 164 -10.67 0.47 1.43
N ALA A 165 -11.82 1.06 1.71
CA ALA A 165 -12.00 2.00 2.81
C ALA A 165 -12.27 1.24 4.12
N ALA A 166 -11.92 1.84 5.26
CA ALA A 166 -12.11 1.20 6.57
C ALA A 166 -13.57 0.88 6.92
N ASN A 167 -14.54 1.55 6.30
CA ASN A 167 -15.97 1.28 6.47
C ASN A 167 -16.46 0.06 5.64
N GLY A 168 -15.56 -0.60 4.90
CA GLY A 168 -15.84 -1.78 4.10
C GLY A 168 -16.21 -1.50 2.63
N LEU A 169 -16.39 -0.23 2.24
CA LEU A 169 -16.57 0.12 0.83
C LEU A 169 -15.33 -0.23 0.01
N ALA A 170 -15.53 -0.77 -1.17
CA ALA A 170 -14.47 -1.16 -2.09
C ALA A 170 -14.61 -0.47 -3.45
N LEU A 171 -13.48 -0.03 -4.00
CA LEU A 171 -13.34 0.44 -5.36
C LEU A 171 -12.45 -0.55 -6.12
N THR A 172 -13.04 -1.32 -7.04
CA THR A 172 -12.30 -2.25 -7.88
C THR A 172 -11.52 -1.52 -8.96
N GLU A 173 -10.40 -2.07 -9.42
CA GLU A 173 -9.55 -1.50 -10.48
C GLU A 173 -10.33 -1.08 -11.74
N SER A 174 -11.36 -1.84 -12.13
CA SER A 174 -12.21 -1.55 -13.29
C SER A 174 -13.02 -0.26 -13.17
N ARG A 175 -13.18 0.27 -11.95
CA ARG A 175 -13.94 1.49 -11.64
C ARG A 175 -13.06 2.68 -11.31
N VAL A 176 -11.76 2.47 -11.05
CA VAL A 176 -10.80 3.54 -10.76
C VAL A 176 -10.78 4.58 -11.88
N GLN A 177 -10.86 4.15 -13.15
CA GLN A 177 -10.85 5.08 -14.28
C GLN A 177 -12.04 6.05 -14.27
N ASN A 178 -13.21 5.65 -13.76
CA ASN A 178 -14.35 6.54 -13.66
C ASN A 178 -14.07 7.73 -12.72
N LEU A 179 -13.35 7.49 -11.62
CA LEU A 179 -12.96 8.55 -10.70
C LEU A 179 -11.87 9.43 -11.30
N VAL A 180 -10.86 8.83 -11.94
CA VAL A 180 -9.79 9.58 -12.63
C VAL A 180 -10.38 10.52 -13.69
N ASP A 181 -11.30 10.04 -14.53
CA ASP A 181 -11.93 10.84 -15.58
C ASP A 181 -12.82 11.96 -15.00
N ALA A 182 -13.63 11.63 -13.98
CA ALA A 182 -14.49 12.61 -13.34
C ALA A 182 -13.67 13.72 -12.65
N MET A 183 -12.64 13.35 -11.90
CA MET A 183 -11.77 14.28 -11.18
C MET A 183 -10.95 15.14 -12.15
N ALA A 184 -10.44 14.56 -13.24
CA ALA A 184 -9.78 15.32 -14.30
C ALA A 184 -10.72 16.36 -14.95
N ALA A 185 -12.01 16.05 -15.11
CA ALA A 185 -12.99 16.97 -15.71
C ALA A 185 -13.29 18.20 -14.83
N PHE A 186 -13.13 18.09 -13.50
CA PHE A 186 -13.29 19.21 -12.58
C PHE A 186 -12.00 20.03 -12.38
N GLY A 187 -10.85 19.53 -12.87
CA GLY A 187 -9.53 20.14 -12.75
C GLY A 187 -8.81 19.72 -11.46
N ALA A 188 -7.52 19.37 -11.56
CA ALA A 188 -6.72 18.97 -10.42
C ALA A 188 -6.61 20.10 -9.37
N PRO A 189 -6.85 19.84 -8.07
CA PRO A 189 -6.51 20.81 -7.04
C PRO A 189 -4.99 20.97 -7.02
N ALA A 190 -4.50 22.20 -7.10
CA ALA A 190 -3.12 22.48 -6.78
C ALA A 190 -2.95 22.31 -5.25
N GLY A 191 -2.22 21.28 -4.83
CA GLY A 191 -1.66 21.16 -3.47
C GLY A 191 -2.61 21.51 -2.31
N GLY A 192 -3.75 20.84 -2.22
CA GLY A 192 -4.55 20.84 -0.98
C GLY A 192 -5.63 21.92 -0.82
N GLU A 193 -5.81 22.86 -1.77
CA GLU A 193 -6.95 23.77 -1.75
C GLU A 193 -8.02 23.46 -2.81
N SER A 194 -9.26 23.42 -2.33
CA SER A 194 -10.51 23.16 -3.01
C SER A 194 -10.74 24.07 -4.23
N SER A 195 -10.38 23.60 -5.43
CA SER A 195 -10.78 24.21 -6.71
C SER A 195 -12.24 23.92 -7.08
N LEU A 196 -12.88 22.96 -6.39
CA LEU A 196 -14.27 22.59 -6.64
C LEU A 196 -15.24 23.61 -6.03
N THR A 197 -16.17 24.09 -6.85
CA THR A 197 -17.37 24.76 -6.33
C THR A 197 -18.23 23.79 -5.53
N PRO A 198 -19.13 24.27 -4.65
CA PRO A 198 -20.05 23.41 -3.92
C PRO A 198 -20.85 22.48 -4.85
N ASP A 199 -21.29 22.97 -6.02
CA ASP A 199 -22.03 22.18 -7.00
C ASP A 199 -21.17 21.09 -7.64
N GLN A 200 -19.90 21.40 -7.96
CA GLN A 200 -18.95 20.40 -8.48
C GLN A 200 -18.64 19.32 -7.43
N ARG A 201 -18.53 19.70 -6.16
CA ARG A 201 -18.34 18.74 -5.07
C ARG A 201 -19.54 17.80 -4.95
N VAL A 202 -20.76 18.33 -4.95
CA VAL A 202 -21.99 17.51 -4.94
C VAL A 202 -22.02 16.53 -6.13
N GLN A 203 -21.62 16.98 -7.32
CA GLN A 203 -21.55 16.10 -8.50
C GLN A 203 -20.49 15.01 -8.36
N LEU A 204 -19.31 15.34 -7.83
CA LEU A 204 -18.24 14.38 -7.61
C LEU A 204 -18.62 13.34 -6.56
N ASP A 205 -19.25 13.76 -5.46
CA ASP A 205 -19.70 12.86 -4.38
C ASP A 205 -20.66 11.78 -4.90
N VAL A 206 -21.53 12.13 -5.86
CA VAL A 206 -22.42 11.15 -6.53
C VAL A 206 -21.61 10.11 -7.32
N VAL A 207 -20.55 10.54 -8.01
CA VAL A 207 -19.68 9.62 -8.76
C VAL A 207 -18.87 8.73 -7.81
N ILE A 208 -18.36 9.28 -6.71
CA ILE A 208 -17.66 8.53 -5.65
C ILE A 208 -18.60 7.44 -5.10
N ALA A 209 -19.78 7.81 -4.61
CA ALA A 209 -20.74 6.87 -4.04
C ALA A 209 -21.24 5.79 -5.04
N ALA A 210 -21.28 6.10 -6.34
CA ALA A 210 -21.66 5.12 -7.36
C ALA A 210 -20.57 4.07 -7.62
N ASN A 211 -19.30 4.43 -7.44
CA ASN A 211 -18.16 3.59 -7.76
C ASN A 211 -17.66 2.77 -6.58
N TRP A 212 -17.65 3.34 -5.38
CA TRP A 212 -17.35 2.64 -4.13
C TRP A 212 -18.56 1.80 -3.67
N GLN A 213 -18.44 0.47 -3.61
CA GLN A 213 -19.52 -0.46 -3.27
C GLN A 213 -19.12 -1.55 -2.28
#